data_AF-A0A972DWN7-F1
#
_entry.id   AF-A0A972DWN7-F1
#
_cell.length_a   1.000
_cell.length_b   1.000
_cell.length_c   1.000
_cell.angle_alpha   90.00
_cell.angle_beta   90.00
_cell.angle_gamma   90.00
#
_symmetry.space_group_name_H-M   'P 1'
#
loop_
_entity.id
_entity.type
_entity.pdbx_description
1 polymer ?
#
loop_
_entity_poly.entity_id
_entity_poly.type
_entity_poly.pdbx_seq_one_letter_code
_entity_poly.pdbx_strand_id
1 'polypeptide(L)'
;MSMIRMVLKEMWHRKVNFVLAVLAVTTAVAFSVAFFTAAKASERETARLMLSMGYNVHIIAKDADAGAFLLNGIPDKTMPADYLDKLATQQSISYNHLLATLEGRMNWRGMDIVLTGIAPEVCPPGQKKPPMTFQVDPGAVYVGHRIAASLQVKEGQTISLGGKDLKVKKCLSESGGLDDVRMQCNLGDAQEILNQPGRITGIKAVDCLCFEKGDPVAVLRKEIGAILPEAQVLQVKALANARAKQRQMVHGIFALMLPFVVAACAVWIGVLAAINVRDRQQEIGLLRALGYDAGAICLLFLGKALLVGLAGAGVGFLLGTTLGLTYGPGVFEITAKAMIRWEPSLLVFACILAPLFAIVASLIPTMIAITCDPAEALREE
;
A
#
# COMPACT_ATOMS: atom_id res chain seq x y z
N MET A 1 -4.53 38.91 32.96
CA MET A 1 -4.48 37.42 33.10
C MET A 1 -4.35 36.82 31.72
N SER A 2 -3.48 35.83 31.49
CA SER A 2 -3.39 35.18 30.17
C SER A 2 -4.71 34.48 29.82
N MET A 3 -5.22 34.69 28.60
CA MET A 3 -6.45 34.07 28.08
C MET A 3 -6.44 32.54 28.22
N ILE A 4 -5.27 31.91 28.08
CA ILE A 4 -5.09 30.46 28.24
C ILE A 4 -5.47 30.01 29.66
N ARG A 5 -5.17 30.83 30.67
CA ARG A 5 -5.47 30.50 32.08
C ARG A 5 -6.96 30.61 32.39
N MET A 6 -7.69 31.47 31.67
CA MET A 6 -9.15 31.56 31.73
C MET A 6 -9.79 30.32 31.10
N VAL A 7 -9.35 29.93 29.90
CA VAL A 7 -9.84 28.72 29.21
C VAL A 7 -9.60 27.46 30.06
N LEU A 8 -8.42 27.32 30.66
CA LEU A 8 -8.09 26.17 31.53
C LEU A 8 -8.95 26.13 32.81
N LYS A 9 -9.20 27.27 33.45
CA LYS A 9 -10.09 27.34 34.61
C LYS A 9 -11.54 26.99 34.24
N GLU A 10 -12.00 27.45 33.08
CA GLU A 10 -13.33 27.16 32.57
C GLU A 10 -13.50 25.65 32.30
N MET A 11 -12.52 25.02 31.65
CA MET A 11 -12.49 23.58 31.42
C MET A 11 -12.61 22.78 32.73
N TRP A 12 -11.97 23.26 33.80
CA TRP A 12 -12.03 22.61 35.10
C TRP A 12 -13.40 22.74 35.79
N HIS A 13 -14.11 23.84 35.55
CA HIS A 13 -15.40 24.08 36.18
C HIS A 13 -16.53 23.32 35.48
N ARG A 14 -16.51 23.24 34.14
CA ARG A 14 -17.53 22.53 33.34
C ARG A 14 -16.96 21.25 32.69
N LYS A 15 -16.54 20.31 33.53
CA LYS A 15 -15.86 19.06 33.12
C LYS A 15 -16.71 18.21 32.17
N VAL A 16 -18.03 18.15 32.37
CA VAL A 16 -18.93 17.31 31.57
C VAL A 16 -18.95 17.72 30.10
N ASN A 17 -19.18 19.01 29.80
CA ASN A 17 -19.20 19.50 28.42
C ASN A 17 -17.84 19.36 27.74
N PHE A 18 -16.75 19.61 28.48
CA PHE A 18 -15.40 19.41 27.97
C PHE A 18 -15.15 17.92 27.63
N VAL A 19 -15.50 17.00 28.53
CA VAL A 19 -15.33 15.55 28.31
C VAL A 19 -16.17 15.07 27.14
N LEU A 20 -17.43 15.51 27.01
CA LEU A 20 -18.29 15.14 25.88
C LEU A 20 -17.75 15.67 24.54
N ALA A 21 -17.21 16.89 24.51
CA ALA A 21 -16.61 17.45 23.29
C ALA A 21 -15.31 16.71 22.92
N VAL A 22 -14.47 16.38 23.91
CA VAL A 22 -13.26 15.56 23.70
C VAL A 22 -13.66 14.16 23.23
N LEU A 23 -14.71 13.56 23.77
CA LEU A 23 -15.21 12.25 23.35
C LEU A 23 -15.65 12.29 21.88
N ALA A 24 -16.43 13.30 21.47
CA ALA A 24 -16.87 13.45 20.08
C ALA A 24 -15.70 13.56 19.09
N VAL A 25 -14.68 14.39 19.41
CA VAL A 25 -13.45 14.48 18.60
C VAL A 25 -12.68 13.16 18.62
N THR A 26 -12.55 12.54 19.79
CA THR A 26 -11.85 11.26 19.97
C THR A 26 -12.48 10.18 19.09
N THR A 27 -13.80 10.07 19.05
CA THR A 27 -14.51 9.10 18.21
C THR A 27 -14.27 9.35 16.72
N ALA A 28 -14.37 10.60 16.26
CA ALA A 28 -14.10 10.96 14.87
C ALA A 28 -12.66 10.64 14.44
N VAL A 29 -11.68 11.01 15.29
CA VAL A 29 -10.26 10.75 15.04
C VAL A 29 -9.97 9.26 15.09
N ALA A 30 -10.46 8.53 16.10
CA ALA A 30 -10.23 7.09 16.24
C ALA A 30 -10.77 6.32 15.03
N PHE A 31 -11.98 6.64 14.55
CA PHE A 31 -12.55 5.99 13.38
C PHE A 31 -11.76 6.31 12.10
N SER A 32 -11.35 7.58 11.93
CA SER A 32 -10.53 8.01 10.79
C SER A 32 -9.16 7.32 10.79
N VAL A 33 -8.47 7.31 11.93
CA VAL A 33 -7.16 6.67 12.10
C VAL A 33 -7.27 5.17 11.88
N ALA A 34 -8.29 4.50 12.44
CA ALA A 34 -8.53 3.08 12.22
C ALA A 34 -8.74 2.76 10.74
N PHE A 35 -9.55 3.56 10.04
CA PHE A 35 -9.78 3.40 8.60
C PHE A 35 -8.49 3.56 7.79
N PHE A 36 -7.76 4.67 7.96
CA PHE A 36 -6.53 4.91 7.20
C PHE A 36 -5.45 3.87 7.52
N THR A 37 -5.40 3.40 8.77
CA THR A 37 -4.48 2.34 9.17
C THR A 37 -4.84 1.01 8.50
N ALA A 38 -6.11 0.62 8.51
CA ALA A 38 -6.60 -0.57 7.82
C ALA A 38 -6.37 -0.50 6.30
N ALA A 39 -6.61 0.66 5.69
CA ALA A 39 -6.36 0.92 4.28
C ALA A 39 -4.87 0.74 3.91
N LYS A 40 -3.96 1.34 4.68
CA LYS A 40 -2.51 1.18 4.49
C LYS A 40 -2.04 -0.26 4.76
N ALA A 41 -2.62 -0.91 5.76
CA ALA A 41 -2.31 -2.31 6.09
C ALA A 41 -2.73 -3.25 4.94
N SER A 42 -3.94 -3.08 4.41
CA SER A 42 -4.45 -3.85 3.26
C SER A 42 -3.59 -3.66 2.02
N GLU A 43 -3.12 -2.44 1.75
CA GLU A 43 -2.20 -2.16 0.65
C GLU A 43 -0.86 -2.90 0.81
N ARG A 44 -0.27 -2.85 2.00
CA ARG A 44 0.99 -3.57 2.30
C ARG A 44 0.84 -5.07 2.20
N GLU A 45 -0.25 -5.64 2.69
CA GLU A 45 -0.48 -7.09 2.58
C GLU A 45 -0.72 -7.51 1.14
N THR A 46 -1.46 -6.70 0.38
CA THR A 46 -1.63 -6.92 -1.06
C THR A 46 -0.28 -6.92 -1.76
N ALA A 47 0.59 -5.92 -1.51
CA ALA A 47 1.93 -5.85 -2.07
C ALA A 47 2.80 -7.05 -1.65
N ARG A 48 2.77 -7.44 -0.37
CA ARG A 48 3.53 -8.59 0.14
C ARG A 48 3.07 -9.90 -0.48
N LEU A 49 1.75 -10.09 -0.60
CA LEU A 49 1.19 -11.29 -1.22
C LEU A 49 1.49 -11.31 -2.73
N MET A 50 1.49 -10.17 -3.42
CA MET A 50 1.94 -10.08 -4.81
C MET A 50 3.41 -10.50 -4.95
N LEU A 51 4.29 -10.03 -4.08
CA LEU A 51 5.70 -10.44 -4.06
C LEU A 51 5.85 -11.95 -3.79
N SER A 52 5.04 -12.53 -2.91
CA SER A 52 5.07 -13.98 -2.64
C SER A 52 4.58 -14.86 -3.80
N MET A 53 3.85 -14.29 -4.76
CA MET A 53 3.35 -15.02 -5.94
C MET A 53 4.37 -15.08 -7.08
N GLY A 54 5.55 -14.46 -6.92
CA GLY A 54 6.55 -14.35 -7.98
C GLY A 54 6.16 -13.34 -9.04
N TYR A 55 6.69 -13.48 -10.24
CA TYR A 55 6.42 -12.59 -11.36
C TYR A 55 4.99 -12.80 -11.89
N ASN A 56 4.18 -11.73 -11.84
CA ASN A 56 2.77 -11.76 -12.21
C ASN A 56 2.51 -11.35 -13.67
N VAL A 57 3.50 -10.76 -14.33
CA VAL A 57 3.47 -10.38 -15.74
C VAL A 57 4.58 -11.09 -16.49
N HIS A 58 4.22 -11.66 -17.64
CA HIS A 58 5.13 -12.29 -18.59
C HIS A 58 5.05 -11.55 -19.92
N ILE A 59 6.19 -11.08 -20.40
CA ILE A 59 6.36 -10.44 -21.70
C ILE A 59 7.08 -11.47 -22.58
N ILE A 60 6.42 -11.92 -23.65
CA ILE A 60 6.94 -12.93 -24.57
C ILE A 60 6.92 -12.40 -26.00
N ALA A 61 7.58 -13.09 -26.94
CA ALA A 61 7.56 -12.71 -28.35
C ALA A 61 6.12 -12.70 -28.89
N LYS A 62 5.78 -11.75 -29.76
CA LYS A 62 4.43 -11.55 -30.27
C LYS A 62 3.93 -12.70 -31.15
N ASP A 63 4.84 -13.39 -31.82
CA ASP A 63 4.58 -14.58 -32.62
C ASP A 63 4.54 -15.88 -31.79
N ALA A 64 4.82 -15.81 -30.48
CA ALA A 64 4.68 -16.93 -29.57
C ALA A 64 3.21 -17.32 -29.37
N ASP A 65 2.94 -18.61 -29.23
CA ASP A 65 1.60 -19.09 -28.91
C ASP A 65 1.30 -18.88 -27.42
N ALA A 66 0.50 -17.85 -27.13
CA ALA A 66 0.06 -17.53 -25.78
C ALA A 66 -0.75 -18.67 -25.14
N GLY A 67 -1.56 -19.40 -25.91
CA GLY A 67 -2.35 -20.53 -25.43
C GLY A 67 -1.44 -21.69 -25.04
N ALA A 68 -0.48 -22.03 -25.90
CA ALA A 68 0.52 -23.05 -25.60
C ALA A 68 1.36 -22.65 -24.38
N PHE A 69 1.77 -21.39 -24.24
CA PHE A 69 2.48 -20.90 -23.06
C PHE A 69 1.64 -21.06 -21.78
N LEU A 70 0.36 -20.70 -21.82
CA LEU A 70 -0.52 -20.84 -20.65
C LEU A 70 -0.74 -22.30 -20.22
N LEU A 71 -0.71 -23.24 -21.18
CA LEU A 71 -0.82 -24.67 -20.91
C LEU A 71 0.51 -25.31 -20.47
N ASN A 72 1.62 -24.90 -21.07
CA ASN A 72 2.92 -25.58 -20.97
C ASN A 72 3.94 -24.85 -20.08
N GLY A 73 3.68 -23.58 -19.73
CA GLY A 73 4.51 -22.73 -18.88
C GLY A 73 5.81 -22.19 -19.52
N ILE A 74 6.11 -22.55 -20.77
CA ILE A 74 7.36 -22.19 -21.46
C ILE A 74 7.01 -21.57 -22.83
N PRO A 75 7.54 -20.38 -23.17
CA PRO A 75 7.32 -19.78 -24.48
C PRO A 75 8.01 -20.60 -25.58
N ASP A 76 7.37 -20.74 -26.74
CA ASP A 76 7.85 -21.50 -27.89
C ASP A 76 8.77 -20.68 -28.82
N LYS A 77 8.75 -19.36 -28.69
CA LYS A 77 9.56 -18.42 -29.46
C LYS A 77 10.50 -17.61 -28.59
N THR A 78 11.52 -17.05 -29.23
CA THR A 78 12.52 -16.20 -28.57
C THR A 78 12.55 -14.80 -29.16
N MET A 79 12.96 -13.85 -28.35
CA MET A 79 13.12 -12.44 -28.68
C MET A 79 14.52 -11.95 -28.30
N PRO A 80 14.96 -10.78 -28.81
CA PRO A 80 16.26 -10.23 -28.47
C PRO A 80 16.42 -9.92 -26.97
N ALA A 81 17.59 -10.21 -26.40
CA ALA A 81 17.89 -9.94 -24.99
C ALA A 81 17.84 -8.44 -24.64
N ASP A 82 18.22 -7.57 -25.59
CA ASP A 82 18.22 -6.10 -25.47
C ASP A 82 16.85 -5.49 -25.13
N TYR A 83 15.76 -6.26 -25.25
CA TYR A 83 14.42 -5.82 -24.86
C TYR A 83 14.34 -5.53 -23.36
N LEU A 84 15.13 -6.22 -22.54
CA LEU A 84 15.24 -5.92 -21.11
C LEU A 84 15.76 -4.51 -20.87
N ASP A 85 16.84 -4.13 -21.55
CA ASP A 85 17.47 -2.82 -21.41
C ASP A 85 16.57 -1.70 -21.94
N LYS A 86 15.86 -1.97 -23.04
CA LYS A 86 14.85 -1.06 -23.58
C LYS A 86 13.72 -0.80 -22.58
N LEU A 87 13.27 -1.81 -21.84
CA LEU A 87 12.23 -1.61 -20.82
C LEU A 87 12.80 -0.91 -19.57
N ALA A 88 14.01 -1.27 -19.16
CA ALA A 88 14.63 -0.71 -17.96
C ALA A 88 14.97 0.78 -18.05
N THR A 89 15.14 1.29 -19.29
CA THR A 89 15.46 2.71 -19.54
C THR A 89 14.23 3.60 -19.67
N GLN A 90 13.03 3.03 -19.76
CA GLN A 90 11.80 3.80 -19.97
C GLN A 90 11.22 4.31 -18.64
N GLN A 91 10.88 5.59 -18.61
CA GLN A 91 10.23 6.22 -17.45
C GLN A 91 8.71 6.03 -17.44
N SER A 92 8.12 5.66 -18.58
CA SER A 92 6.67 5.49 -18.73
C SER A 92 6.13 4.24 -18.03
N ILE A 93 6.97 3.23 -17.79
CA ILE A 93 6.56 1.97 -17.17
C ILE A 93 7.00 1.97 -15.71
N SER A 94 6.05 1.85 -14.80
CA SER A 94 6.34 1.54 -13.40
C SER A 94 6.51 0.02 -13.25
N TYR A 95 7.66 -0.42 -12.74
CA TYR A 95 7.93 -1.82 -12.43
C TYR A 95 8.70 -1.91 -11.10
N ASN A 96 8.61 -3.03 -10.38
CA ASN A 96 9.48 -3.27 -9.22
C ASN A 96 10.72 -4.07 -9.58
N HIS A 97 10.53 -5.08 -10.43
CA HIS A 97 11.56 -6.03 -10.81
C HIS A 97 11.34 -6.47 -12.26
N LEU A 98 12.42 -6.51 -13.04
CA LEU A 98 12.47 -7.11 -14.37
C LEU A 98 13.51 -8.22 -14.40
N LEU A 99 13.15 -9.36 -14.98
CA LEU A 99 14.01 -10.52 -15.10
C LEU A 99 13.89 -11.10 -16.50
N ALA A 100 14.97 -11.06 -17.27
CA ALA A 100 15.02 -11.80 -18.53
C ALA A 100 15.36 -13.27 -18.28
N THR A 101 14.67 -14.16 -19.00
CA THR A 101 14.87 -15.60 -18.90
C THR A 101 14.95 -16.24 -20.28
N LEU A 102 15.81 -17.23 -20.42
CA LEU A 102 15.84 -18.15 -21.56
C LEU A 102 15.48 -19.54 -21.08
N GLU A 103 14.35 -20.07 -21.55
CA GLU A 103 13.83 -21.37 -21.13
C GLU A 103 13.83 -22.35 -22.31
N GLY A 104 14.40 -23.53 -22.12
CA GLY A 104 14.46 -24.57 -23.15
C GLY A 104 14.21 -25.95 -22.55
N ARG A 105 13.43 -26.78 -23.25
CA ARG A 105 13.28 -28.20 -22.91
C ARG A 105 14.45 -28.98 -23.48
N MET A 106 15.03 -29.86 -22.68
CA MET A 106 16.08 -30.77 -23.13
C MET A 106 15.98 -32.10 -22.40
N ASN A 107 16.43 -33.17 -23.04
CA ASN A 107 16.60 -34.46 -22.38
C ASN A 107 18.02 -34.55 -21.81
N TRP A 108 18.13 -34.82 -20.51
CA TRP A 108 19.42 -35.01 -19.85
C TRP A 108 19.40 -36.31 -19.05
N ARG A 109 20.30 -37.24 -19.40
CA ARG A 109 20.41 -38.58 -18.79
C ARG A 109 19.07 -39.35 -18.76
N GLY A 110 18.28 -39.25 -19.83
CA GLY A 110 17.00 -39.95 -19.95
C GLY A 110 15.84 -39.26 -19.22
N MET A 111 16.05 -38.08 -18.62
CA MET A 111 15.02 -37.28 -17.99
C MET A 111 14.76 -35.99 -18.79
N ASP A 112 13.50 -35.68 -19.06
CA ASP A 112 13.12 -34.39 -19.61
C ASP A 112 13.21 -33.32 -18.53
N ILE A 113 14.04 -32.32 -18.78
CA ILE A 113 14.28 -31.20 -17.88
C ILE A 113 14.05 -29.88 -18.60
N VAL A 114 13.82 -28.83 -17.82
CA VAL A 114 13.74 -27.46 -18.32
C VAL A 114 15.00 -26.73 -17.90
N LEU A 115 15.85 -26.38 -18.87
CA LEU A 115 16.97 -25.49 -18.64
C LEU A 115 16.48 -24.04 -18.65
N THR A 116 16.80 -23.30 -17.60
CA THR A 116 16.41 -21.89 -17.42
C THR A 116 17.65 -21.03 -17.20
N GLY A 117 17.99 -20.20 -18.17
CA GLY A 117 18.97 -19.14 -18.03
C GLY A 117 18.34 -17.91 -17.39
N ILE A 118 18.96 -17.39 -16.33
CA ILE A 118 18.45 -16.25 -15.57
C ILE A 118 19.43 -15.08 -15.68
N ALA A 119 18.94 -13.92 -16.13
CA ALA A 119 19.70 -12.67 -16.13
C ALA A 119 19.75 -12.05 -14.73
N PRO A 120 20.71 -11.16 -14.43
CA PRO A 120 20.64 -10.31 -13.25
C PRO A 120 19.34 -9.50 -13.23
N GLU A 121 18.66 -9.50 -12.09
CA GLU A 121 17.41 -8.76 -11.91
C GLU A 121 17.64 -7.24 -11.95
N VAL A 122 16.79 -6.54 -12.72
CA VAL A 122 16.88 -5.09 -12.90
C VAL A 122 15.78 -4.40 -12.10
N CYS A 123 16.19 -3.44 -11.26
CA CYS A 123 15.31 -2.58 -10.48
C CYS A 123 15.22 -1.17 -11.12
N PRO A 124 14.19 -0.38 -10.80
CA PRO A 124 14.10 1.01 -11.25
C PRO A 124 15.32 1.85 -10.88
N PRO A 125 15.72 2.82 -11.72
CA PRO A 125 16.81 3.75 -11.41
C PRO A 125 16.63 4.41 -10.04
N GLY A 126 17.69 4.40 -9.22
CA GLY A 126 17.67 5.01 -7.89
C GLY A 126 17.06 4.16 -6.77
N GLN A 127 16.53 2.97 -7.06
CA GLN A 127 16.00 2.04 -6.07
C GLN A 127 16.83 0.75 -6.00
N LYS A 128 17.41 0.45 -4.83
CA LYS A 128 18.00 -0.87 -4.55
C LYS A 128 16.97 -1.70 -3.79
N LYS A 129 16.43 -2.74 -4.42
CA LYS A 129 15.53 -3.72 -3.80
C LYS A 129 16.26 -5.06 -3.67
N PRO A 130 15.98 -5.86 -2.63
CA PRO A 130 16.50 -7.22 -2.56
C PRO A 130 15.96 -8.02 -3.74
N PRO A 131 16.77 -8.89 -4.35
CA PRO A 131 16.32 -9.66 -5.50
C PRO A 131 15.22 -10.64 -5.09
N MET A 132 14.22 -10.83 -5.96
CA MET A 132 13.12 -11.77 -5.71
C MET A 132 13.52 -13.22 -5.93
N THR A 133 14.48 -13.45 -6.81
CA THR A 133 15.05 -14.77 -7.06
C THR A 133 16.53 -14.79 -6.69
N PHE A 134 17.11 -15.99 -6.56
CA PHE A 134 18.55 -16.10 -6.40
C PHE A 134 19.26 -15.77 -7.72
N GLN A 135 20.41 -15.12 -7.62
CA GLN A 135 21.30 -14.91 -8.76
C GLN A 135 22.18 -16.14 -8.95
N VAL A 136 22.38 -16.53 -10.22
CA VAL A 136 23.24 -17.64 -10.59
C VAL A 136 24.51 -17.09 -11.24
N ASP A 137 25.65 -17.38 -10.61
CA ASP A 137 26.95 -16.99 -11.13
C ASP A 137 27.26 -17.74 -12.44
N PRO A 138 28.00 -17.14 -13.38
CA PRO A 138 28.50 -17.85 -14.56
C PRO A 138 29.26 -19.12 -14.18
N GLY A 139 29.00 -20.22 -14.89
CA GLY A 139 29.59 -21.54 -14.62
C GLY A 139 28.94 -22.30 -13.46
N ALA A 140 27.94 -21.74 -12.79
CA ALA A 140 27.18 -22.40 -11.73
C ALA A 140 25.79 -22.84 -12.22
N VAL A 141 25.28 -23.91 -11.62
CA VAL A 141 23.93 -24.41 -11.87
C VAL A 141 23.22 -24.78 -10.56
N TYR A 142 21.94 -24.47 -10.50
CA TYR A 142 21.02 -24.84 -9.44
C TYR A 142 20.11 -25.93 -9.98
N VAL A 143 19.96 -27.02 -9.25
CA VAL A 143 19.25 -28.20 -9.72
C VAL A 143 17.97 -28.40 -8.90
N GLY A 144 16.84 -28.54 -9.58
CA GLY A 144 15.54 -28.84 -8.97
C GLY A 144 15.55 -30.15 -8.17
N HIS A 145 14.70 -30.23 -7.14
CA HIS A 145 14.69 -31.35 -6.20
C HIS A 145 14.50 -32.71 -6.90
N ARG A 146 13.54 -32.82 -7.81
CA ARG A 146 13.20 -34.08 -8.50
C ARG A 146 14.33 -34.56 -9.40
N ILE A 147 15.04 -33.63 -10.05
CA ILE A 147 16.22 -33.95 -10.85
C ILE A 147 17.35 -34.44 -9.95
N ALA A 148 17.63 -33.71 -8.86
CA ALA A 148 18.70 -34.06 -7.94
C ALA A 148 18.47 -35.43 -7.28
N ALA A 149 17.24 -35.72 -6.85
CA ALA A 149 16.86 -36.99 -6.25
C ALA A 149 16.95 -38.16 -7.25
N SER A 150 16.41 -37.99 -8.45
CA SER A 150 16.33 -39.08 -9.45
C SER A 150 17.68 -39.42 -10.07
N LEU A 151 18.52 -38.41 -10.31
CA LEU A 151 19.83 -38.56 -10.95
C LEU A 151 21.00 -38.55 -9.94
N GLN A 152 20.70 -38.58 -8.64
CA GLN A 152 21.65 -38.60 -7.52
C GLN A 152 22.71 -37.50 -7.59
N VAL A 153 22.31 -36.31 -8.05
CA VAL A 153 23.20 -35.15 -8.18
C VAL A 153 23.41 -34.51 -6.80
N LYS A 154 24.68 -34.24 -6.46
CA LYS A 154 25.05 -33.61 -5.18
C LYS A 154 25.61 -32.21 -5.37
N GLU A 155 25.46 -31.40 -4.34
CA GLU A 155 26.09 -30.07 -4.28
C GLU A 155 27.62 -30.19 -4.38
N GLY A 156 28.23 -29.29 -5.14
CA GLY A 156 29.67 -29.27 -5.41
C GLY A 156 30.13 -30.12 -6.60
N GLN A 157 29.27 -30.99 -7.13
CA GLN A 157 29.59 -31.82 -8.29
C GLN A 157 29.65 -30.99 -9.59
N THR A 158 30.53 -31.35 -10.52
CA THR A 158 30.51 -30.83 -11.89
C THR A 158 29.64 -31.71 -12.77
N ILE A 159 28.71 -31.09 -13.50
CA ILE A 159 27.84 -31.76 -14.47
C ILE A 159 28.05 -31.16 -15.86
N SER A 160 27.98 -32.00 -16.90
CA SER A 160 28.06 -31.54 -18.28
C SER A 160 26.65 -31.40 -18.86
N LEU A 161 26.32 -30.20 -19.34
CA LEU A 161 25.04 -29.83 -19.93
C LEU A 161 25.29 -29.20 -21.30
N GLY A 162 24.79 -29.84 -22.37
CA GLY A 162 24.97 -29.38 -23.76
C GLY A 162 26.42 -29.13 -24.16
N GLY A 163 27.38 -29.89 -23.62
CA GLY A 163 28.81 -29.76 -23.91
C GLY A 163 29.55 -28.73 -23.03
N LYS A 164 28.87 -28.06 -22.10
CA LYS A 164 29.47 -27.15 -21.13
C LYS A 164 29.46 -27.74 -19.73
N ASP A 165 30.59 -27.67 -19.04
CA ASP A 165 30.73 -28.14 -17.67
C ASP A 165 30.30 -27.04 -16.70
N LEU A 166 29.31 -27.34 -15.87
CA LEU A 166 28.75 -26.45 -14.86
C LEU A 166 28.89 -27.07 -13.47
N LYS A 167 29.23 -26.23 -12.49
CA LYS A 167 29.33 -26.65 -11.09
C LYS A 167 27.98 -26.53 -10.40
N VAL A 168 27.49 -27.64 -9.83
CA VAL A 168 26.26 -27.65 -9.04
C VAL A 168 26.50 -26.87 -7.75
N LYS A 169 25.98 -25.65 -7.68
CA LYS A 169 26.13 -24.78 -6.51
C LYS A 169 25.15 -25.15 -5.41
N LYS A 170 23.93 -25.55 -5.79
CA LYS A 170 22.87 -25.89 -4.84
C LYS A 170 21.85 -26.84 -5.46
N CYS A 171 21.35 -27.77 -4.65
CA CYS A 171 20.15 -28.54 -4.96
C CYS A 171 18.95 -27.88 -4.26
N LEU A 172 17.92 -27.53 -5.02
CA LEU A 172 16.75 -26.83 -4.50
C LEU A 172 15.91 -27.78 -3.63
N SER A 173 15.24 -27.20 -2.63
CA SER A 173 14.24 -27.91 -1.83
C SER A 173 13.00 -28.21 -2.66
N GLU A 174 12.28 -29.27 -2.30
CA GLU A 174 11.02 -29.65 -2.95
C GLU A 174 10.02 -28.49 -2.94
N SER A 175 9.60 -28.07 -4.13
CA SER A 175 8.62 -27.01 -4.35
C SER A 175 7.24 -27.56 -4.69
N GLY A 176 7.15 -28.83 -5.12
CA GLY A 176 5.93 -29.45 -5.63
C GLY A 176 5.48 -28.91 -6.99
N GLY A 177 6.32 -28.10 -7.65
CA GLY A 177 6.01 -27.40 -8.89
C GLY A 177 7.04 -27.64 -10.00
N LEU A 178 6.95 -26.85 -11.07
CA LEU A 178 7.84 -26.96 -12.23
C LEU A 178 9.33 -26.73 -11.87
N ASP A 179 9.60 -26.01 -10.79
CA ASP A 179 10.97 -25.75 -10.33
C ASP A 179 11.70 -27.03 -9.88
N ASP A 180 10.98 -28.10 -9.52
CA ASP A 180 11.58 -29.38 -9.17
C ASP A 180 12.18 -30.11 -10.38
N VAL A 181 11.71 -29.78 -11.59
CA VAL A 181 12.18 -30.31 -12.88
C VAL A 181 12.94 -29.26 -13.71
N ARG A 182 13.40 -28.18 -13.07
CA ARG A 182 14.23 -27.15 -13.69
C ARG A 182 15.70 -27.26 -13.28
N MET A 183 16.58 -26.97 -14.23
CA MET A 183 17.96 -26.57 -13.94
C MET A 183 18.12 -25.09 -14.26
N GLN A 184 18.66 -24.32 -13.33
CA GLN A 184 18.78 -22.88 -13.44
C GLN A 184 20.26 -22.47 -13.48
N CYS A 185 20.67 -21.77 -14.53
CA CYS A 185 22.04 -21.28 -14.73
C CYS A 185 22.04 -19.79 -15.09
N ASN A 186 23.23 -19.22 -15.25
CA ASN A 186 23.36 -17.87 -15.76
C ASN A 186 22.79 -17.76 -17.19
N LEU A 187 22.19 -16.62 -17.55
CA LEU A 187 21.63 -16.42 -18.88
C LEU A 187 22.65 -16.69 -20.00
N GLY A 188 23.90 -16.24 -19.86
CA GLY A 188 24.94 -16.47 -20.87
C GLY A 188 25.24 -17.96 -21.06
N ASP A 189 25.30 -18.73 -19.97
CA ASP A 189 25.51 -20.18 -20.03
C ASP A 189 24.36 -20.88 -20.74
N ALA A 190 23.11 -20.50 -20.45
CA ALA A 190 21.95 -21.07 -21.13
C ALA A 190 21.93 -20.74 -22.63
N GLN A 191 22.33 -19.51 -23.01
CA GLN A 191 22.41 -19.09 -24.41
C GLN A 191 23.43 -19.93 -25.18
N GLU A 192 24.56 -20.25 -24.59
CA GLU A 192 25.55 -21.16 -25.19
C GLU A 192 25.00 -22.60 -25.28
N ILE A 193 24.46 -23.14 -24.19
CA ILE A 193 23.97 -24.52 -24.11
C ILE A 193 22.81 -24.78 -25.09
N LEU A 194 21.93 -23.79 -25.28
CA LEU A 194 20.78 -23.89 -26.18
C LEU A 194 21.09 -23.40 -27.61
N ASN A 195 22.32 -22.96 -27.89
CA ASN A 195 22.73 -22.36 -29.17
C ASN A 195 21.86 -21.15 -29.58
N GLN A 196 21.55 -20.28 -28.62
CA GLN A 196 20.71 -19.10 -28.81
C GLN A 196 21.40 -17.81 -28.29
N PRO A 197 22.52 -17.39 -28.89
CA PRO A 197 23.25 -16.20 -28.45
C PRO A 197 22.39 -14.94 -28.57
N GLY A 198 22.36 -14.10 -27.52
CA GLY A 198 21.63 -12.83 -27.51
C GLY A 198 20.10 -12.95 -27.56
N ARG A 199 19.55 -14.14 -27.33
CA ARG A 199 18.11 -14.41 -27.33
C ARG A 199 17.60 -14.77 -25.94
N ILE A 200 16.32 -14.49 -25.68
CA ILE A 200 15.58 -14.82 -24.46
C ILE A 200 14.18 -15.32 -24.83
N THR A 201 13.56 -16.18 -24.03
CA THR A 201 12.17 -16.61 -24.25
C THR A 201 11.15 -15.62 -23.70
N GLY A 202 11.53 -14.87 -22.65
CA GLY A 202 10.60 -13.99 -21.96
C GLY A 202 11.26 -13.01 -21.02
N ILE A 203 10.54 -11.95 -20.69
CA ILE A 203 10.83 -11.05 -19.58
C ILE A 203 9.72 -11.21 -18.55
N LYS A 204 10.09 -11.54 -17.33
CA LYS A 204 9.20 -11.65 -16.20
C LYS A 204 9.24 -10.34 -15.42
N ALA A 205 8.07 -9.80 -15.09
CA ALA A 205 7.93 -8.53 -14.40
C ALA A 205 7.03 -8.63 -13.18
N VAL A 206 7.33 -7.83 -12.16
CA VAL A 206 6.55 -7.72 -10.93
C VAL A 206 6.04 -6.30 -10.79
N ASP A 207 4.75 -6.22 -10.48
CA ASP A 207 4.07 -4.97 -10.09
C ASP A 207 4.12 -3.90 -11.19
N CYS A 208 3.88 -4.32 -12.42
CA CYS A 208 3.49 -3.41 -13.50
C CYS A 208 2.05 -2.93 -13.27
N LEU A 209 1.83 -2.24 -12.17
CA LEU A 209 0.55 -1.62 -11.86
C LEU A 209 0.62 -0.16 -12.30
N CYS A 210 0.19 0.08 -13.53
CA CYS A 210 -0.22 1.41 -13.94
C CYS A 210 -1.42 1.76 -13.05
N PHE A 211 -1.25 2.68 -12.11
CA PHE A 211 -2.32 3.19 -11.24
C PHE A 211 -3.28 4.05 -12.07
N GLU A 212 -4.00 3.45 -13.00
CA GLU A 212 -5.02 4.13 -13.80
C GLU A 212 -6.38 3.47 -13.61
N LYS A 213 -7.42 4.32 -13.62
CA LYS A 213 -8.82 3.88 -13.68
C LYS A 213 -9.03 3.17 -15.02
N GLY A 214 -9.22 1.85 -15.02
CA GLY A 214 -9.44 1.06 -16.23
C GLY A 214 -9.08 -0.40 -16.05
N ASP A 215 -8.97 -1.14 -17.15
CA ASP A 215 -8.36 -2.48 -17.16
C ASP A 215 -6.82 -2.32 -17.14
N PRO A 216 -6.13 -2.63 -16.03
CA PRO A 216 -4.69 -2.41 -15.90
C PRO A 216 -3.88 -3.20 -16.93
N VAL A 217 -4.40 -4.34 -17.39
CA VAL A 217 -3.73 -5.19 -18.38
C VAL A 217 -3.79 -4.56 -19.76
N ALA A 218 -4.91 -3.92 -20.10
CA ALA A 218 -5.06 -3.23 -21.38
C ALA A 218 -4.12 -2.03 -21.49
N VAL A 219 -4.00 -1.24 -20.41
CA VAL A 219 -3.06 -0.12 -20.32
C VAL A 219 -1.62 -0.61 -20.47
N LEU A 220 -1.24 -1.64 -19.68
CA LEU A 220 0.09 -2.21 -19.72
C LEU A 220 0.45 -2.78 -21.10
N ARG A 221 -0.49 -3.48 -21.76
CA ARG A 221 -0.29 -4.01 -23.11
C ARG A 221 -0.06 -2.89 -24.12
N LYS A 222 -0.75 -1.75 -23.98
CA LYS A 222 -0.60 -0.59 -24.85
C LYS A 222 0.76 0.09 -24.66
N GLU A 223 1.17 0.30 -23.41
CA GLU A 223 2.47 0.92 -23.09
C GLU A 223 3.64 0.05 -23.53
N ILE A 224 3.63 -1.25 -23.17
CA ILE A 224 4.69 -2.17 -23.59
C ILE A 224 4.66 -2.36 -25.10
N GLY A 225 3.49 -2.45 -25.73
CA GLY A 225 3.37 -2.58 -27.18
C GLY A 225 3.90 -1.36 -27.95
N ALA A 226 3.89 -0.17 -27.35
CA ALA A 226 4.49 1.03 -27.94
C ALA A 226 6.03 0.99 -27.91
N ILE A 227 6.62 0.36 -26.89
CA ILE A 227 8.07 0.24 -26.73
C ILE A 227 8.61 -1.00 -27.46
N LEU A 228 7.89 -2.11 -27.38
CA LEU A 228 8.23 -3.42 -27.92
C LEU A 228 7.08 -3.92 -28.82
N PRO A 229 7.00 -3.46 -30.08
CA PRO A 229 5.90 -3.82 -30.99
C PRO A 229 5.86 -5.30 -31.39
N GLU A 230 6.99 -6.00 -31.20
CA GLU A 230 7.21 -7.43 -31.43
C GLU A 230 7.06 -8.28 -30.15
N ALA A 231 6.57 -7.70 -29.05
CA ALA A 231 6.29 -8.42 -27.81
C ALA A 231 4.79 -8.40 -27.49
N GLN A 232 4.34 -9.41 -26.74
CA GLN A 232 3.00 -9.49 -26.17
C GLN A 232 3.08 -9.69 -24.66
N VAL A 233 2.08 -9.15 -23.96
CA VAL A 233 2.01 -9.15 -22.49
C VAL A 233 0.92 -10.08 -22.03
N LEU A 234 1.29 -11.03 -21.18
CA LEU A 234 0.42 -12.02 -20.54
C LEU A 234 0.47 -11.84 -19.03
N GLN A 235 -0.70 -11.76 -18.40
CA GLN A 235 -0.80 -11.76 -16.95
C GLN A 235 -1.19 -13.17 -16.49
N VAL A 236 -0.30 -13.82 -15.74
CA VAL A 236 -0.54 -15.19 -15.25
C VAL A 236 -1.13 -15.08 -13.84
N LYS A 237 -2.41 -15.49 -13.72
CA LYS A 237 -3.30 -15.56 -12.53
C LYS A 237 -4.25 -14.38 -12.27
N ALA A 238 -5.53 -14.73 -12.32
CA ALA A 238 -6.73 -13.96 -12.03
C ALA A 238 -6.95 -13.57 -10.55
N LEU A 239 -6.08 -13.99 -9.61
CA LEU A 239 -6.23 -13.62 -8.20
C LEU A 239 -5.89 -12.15 -7.94
N ALA A 240 -5.10 -11.52 -8.81
CA ALA A 240 -4.85 -10.09 -8.80
C ALA A 240 -6.16 -9.29 -8.94
N ASN A 241 -7.04 -9.73 -9.85
CA ASN A 241 -8.34 -9.09 -10.08
C ASN A 241 -9.31 -9.34 -8.93
N ALA A 242 -9.34 -10.55 -8.37
CA ALA A 242 -10.15 -10.85 -7.19
C ALA A 242 -9.75 -9.97 -5.99
N ARG A 243 -8.44 -9.74 -5.80
CA ARG A 243 -7.92 -8.86 -4.74
C ARG A 243 -8.12 -7.38 -5.02
N ALA A 244 -7.94 -6.93 -6.25
CA ALA A 244 -8.27 -5.56 -6.64
C ALA A 244 -9.74 -5.25 -6.36
N LYS A 245 -10.63 -6.19 -6.71
CA LYS A 245 -12.07 -6.10 -6.44
C LYS A 245 -12.39 -6.12 -4.95
N GLN A 246 -11.69 -6.94 -4.16
CA GLN A 246 -11.83 -6.97 -2.70
C GLN A 246 -11.34 -5.66 -2.06
N ARG A 247 -10.21 -5.11 -2.51
CA ARG A 247 -9.68 -3.80 -2.06
C ARG A 247 -10.67 -2.68 -2.37
N GLN A 248 -11.26 -2.71 -3.58
CA GLN A 248 -12.27 -1.76 -3.99
C GLN A 248 -13.55 -1.86 -3.14
N MET A 249 -13.95 -3.08 -2.73
CA MET A 249 -15.10 -3.29 -1.85
C MET A 249 -14.87 -2.70 -0.45
N VAL A 250 -13.70 -2.94 0.14
CA VAL A 250 -13.34 -2.38 1.46
C VAL A 250 -13.27 -0.85 1.38
N HIS A 251 -12.58 -0.28 0.38
CA HIS A 251 -12.53 1.18 0.22
C HIS A 251 -13.92 1.79 -0.06
N GLY A 252 -14.79 1.10 -0.81
CA GLY A 252 -16.14 1.57 -1.11
C GLY A 252 -17.02 1.72 0.13
N ILE A 253 -17.04 0.70 0.99
CA ILE A 253 -17.85 0.73 2.23
C ILE A 253 -17.41 1.86 3.16
N PHE A 254 -16.10 2.01 3.36
CA PHE A 254 -15.58 3.06 4.23
C PHE A 254 -15.65 4.46 3.62
N ALA A 255 -15.46 4.61 2.30
CA ALA A 255 -15.64 5.89 1.62
C ALA A 255 -17.09 6.40 1.75
N LEU A 256 -18.06 5.49 1.87
CA LEU A 256 -19.44 5.84 2.15
C LEU A 256 -19.66 6.17 3.64
N MET A 257 -19.14 5.35 4.56
CA MET A 257 -19.42 5.50 6.01
C MET A 257 -18.67 6.64 6.70
N LEU A 258 -17.41 6.89 6.31
CA LEU A 258 -16.55 7.88 6.97
C LEU A 258 -17.15 9.31 6.96
N PRO A 259 -17.69 9.83 5.83
CA PRO A 259 -18.36 11.13 5.81
C PRO A 259 -19.54 11.22 6.78
N PHE A 260 -20.35 10.17 6.92
CA PHE A 260 -21.49 10.17 7.85
C PHE A 260 -21.03 10.25 9.30
N VAL A 261 -20.00 9.49 9.69
CA VAL A 261 -19.45 9.53 11.06
C VAL A 261 -18.87 10.91 11.36
N VAL A 262 -18.07 11.47 10.44
CA VAL A 262 -17.48 12.81 10.59
C VAL A 262 -18.58 13.88 10.66
N ALA A 263 -19.60 13.80 9.82
CA ALA A 263 -20.74 14.73 9.85
C ALA A 263 -21.51 14.65 11.16
N ALA A 264 -21.79 13.44 11.67
CA ALA A 264 -22.47 13.24 12.95
C ALA A 264 -21.65 13.84 14.12
N CYS A 265 -20.34 13.64 14.13
CA CYS A 265 -19.45 14.24 15.12
C CYS A 265 -19.38 15.78 14.98
N ALA A 266 -19.42 16.33 13.76
CA ALA A 266 -19.46 17.78 13.54
C ALA A 266 -20.74 18.39 14.12
N VAL A 267 -21.89 17.78 13.84
CA VAL A 267 -23.17 18.21 14.40
C VAL A 267 -23.15 18.13 15.92
N TRP A 268 -22.64 17.02 16.49
CA TRP A 268 -22.51 16.89 17.94
C TRP A 268 -21.67 18.03 18.55
N ILE A 269 -20.48 18.28 18.01
CA ILE A 269 -19.61 19.37 18.51
C ILE A 269 -20.29 20.73 18.35
N GLY A 270 -20.96 20.99 17.23
CA GLY A 270 -21.69 22.22 16.98
C GLY A 270 -22.83 22.45 17.98
N VAL A 271 -23.61 21.41 18.29
CA VAL A 271 -24.68 21.47 19.30
C VAL A 271 -24.11 21.73 20.69
N LEU A 272 -23.01 21.06 21.07
CA LEU A 272 -22.34 21.32 22.35
C LEU A 272 -21.80 22.74 22.45
N ALA A 273 -21.24 23.27 21.36
CA ALA A 273 -20.78 24.64 21.29
C ALA A 273 -21.96 25.63 21.42
N ALA A 274 -23.08 25.39 20.73
CA ALA A 274 -24.29 26.21 20.84
C ALA A 274 -24.83 26.24 22.27
N ILE A 275 -24.93 25.09 22.94
CA ILE A 275 -25.36 25.01 24.34
C ILE A 275 -24.38 25.75 25.25
N ASN A 276 -23.07 25.54 25.07
CA ASN A 276 -22.05 26.18 25.89
C ASN A 276 -22.07 27.70 25.78
N VAL A 277 -22.34 28.19 24.57
CA VAL A 277 -22.41 29.61 24.27
C VAL A 277 -23.71 30.21 24.83
N ARG A 278 -24.85 29.53 24.68
CA ARG A 278 -26.14 29.94 25.24
C ARG A 278 -26.08 30.08 26.76
N ASP A 279 -25.55 29.07 27.45
CA ASP A 279 -25.35 29.09 28.91
C ASP A 279 -24.44 30.23 29.40
N ARG A 280 -23.74 30.91 28.49
CA ARG A 280 -22.76 31.97 28.78
C ARG A 280 -23.12 33.30 28.12
N GLN A 281 -24.33 33.45 27.59
CA GLN A 281 -24.76 34.71 26.98
C GLN A 281 -24.66 35.89 27.95
N GLN A 282 -25.01 35.70 29.22
CA GLN A 282 -24.86 36.72 30.25
C GLN A 282 -23.38 37.08 30.52
N GLU A 283 -22.48 36.09 30.59
CA GLU A 283 -21.03 36.34 30.72
C GLU A 283 -20.48 37.12 29.51
N ILE A 284 -20.91 36.75 28.30
CA ILE A 284 -20.52 37.41 27.05
C ILE A 284 -21.02 38.87 27.03
N GLY A 285 -22.27 39.10 27.46
CA GLY A 285 -22.87 40.43 27.59
C GLY A 285 -22.11 41.31 28.58
N LEU A 286 -21.74 40.76 29.74
CA LEU A 286 -20.90 41.45 30.73
C LEU A 286 -19.51 41.80 30.19
N LEU A 287 -18.83 40.86 29.52
CA LEU A 287 -17.53 41.11 28.92
C LEU A 287 -17.60 42.20 27.85
N ARG A 288 -18.66 42.22 27.03
CA ARG A 288 -18.89 43.30 26.06
C ARG A 288 -19.18 44.65 26.72
N ALA A 289 -19.97 44.66 27.79
CA ALA A 289 -20.25 45.89 28.55
C ALA A 289 -18.98 46.47 29.20
N LEU A 290 -18.02 45.60 29.55
CA LEU A 290 -16.69 45.98 30.04
C LEU A 290 -15.72 46.41 28.92
N GLY A 291 -16.15 46.42 27.66
CA GLY A 291 -15.37 46.90 26.52
C GLY A 291 -14.49 45.86 25.82
N TYR A 292 -14.68 44.56 26.08
CA TYR A 292 -13.98 43.52 25.30
C TYR A 292 -14.50 43.47 23.86
N ASP A 293 -13.59 43.34 22.91
CA ASP A 293 -13.93 43.23 21.49
C ASP A 293 -14.51 41.86 21.14
N ALA A 294 -15.31 41.84 20.07
CA ALA A 294 -15.89 40.63 19.51
C ALA A 294 -14.83 39.55 19.17
N GLY A 295 -13.65 39.99 18.72
CA GLY A 295 -12.54 39.13 18.33
C GLY A 295 -11.90 38.42 19.52
N ALA A 296 -11.66 39.12 20.64
CA ALA A 296 -11.14 38.51 21.86
C ALA A 296 -12.09 37.45 22.43
N ILE A 297 -13.40 37.71 22.41
CA ILE A 297 -14.41 36.73 22.83
C ILE A 297 -14.42 35.53 21.88
N CYS A 298 -14.35 35.76 20.57
CA CYS A 298 -14.24 34.70 19.57
C CYS A 298 -13.01 33.82 19.81
N LEU A 299 -11.84 34.45 20.00
CA LEU A 299 -10.57 33.76 20.25
C LEU A 299 -10.61 32.92 21.54
N LEU A 300 -11.37 33.33 22.56
CA LEU A 300 -11.56 32.56 23.78
C LEU A 300 -12.31 31.24 23.51
N PHE A 301 -13.42 31.29 22.75
CA PHE A 301 -14.19 30.09 22.40
C PHE A 301 -13.46 29.20 21.38
N LEU A 302 -12.83 29.77 20.36
CA LEU A 302 -12.02 29.01 19.40
C LEU A 302 -10.78 28.39 20.04
N GLY A 303 -10.14 29.09 20.98
CA GLY A 303 -9.01 28.57 21.75
C GLY A 303 -9.37 27.33 22.58
N LYS A 304 -10.60 27.29 23.11
CA LYS A 304 -11.13 26.09 23.75
C LYS A 304 -11.36 24.95 22.75
N ALA A 305 -11.95 25.24 21.60
CA ALA A 305 -12.14 24.25 20.53
C ALA A 305 -10.80 23.67 20.04
N LEU A 306 -9.75 24.49 19.95
CA LEU A 306 -8.38 24.07 19.64
C LEU A 306 -7.86 23.05 20.67
N LEU A 307 -7.98 23.35 21.97
CA LEU A 307 -7.52 22.45 23.04
C LEU A 307 -8.31 21.14 23.08
N VAL A 308 -9.62 21.20 22.88
CA VAL A 308 -10.48 20.01 22.73
C VAL A 308 -10.03 19.17 21.55
N GLY A 309 -9.75 19.82 20.42
CA GLY A 309 -9.23 19.17 19.20
C GLY A 309 -7.90 18.47 19.42
N LEU A 310 -6.95 19.11 20.09
CA LEU A 310 -5.63 18.53 20.40
C LEU A 310 -5.73 17.36 21.39
N ALA A 311 -6.55 17.50 22.44
CA ALA A 311 -6.79 16.43 23.40
C ALA A 311 -7.46 15.22 22.72
N GLY A 312 -8.49 15.46 21.90
CA GLY A 312 -9.17 14.42 21.14
C GLY A 312 -8.28 13.79 20.06
N ALA A 313 -7.34 14.54 19.46
CA ALA A 313 -6.36 14.00 18.52
C ALA A 313 -5.45 12.96 19.19
N GLY A 314 -4.89 13.30 20.35
CA GLY A 314 -3.99 12.40 21.07
C GLY A 314 -4.70 11.14 21.56
N VAL A 315 -5.83 11.30 22.24
CA VAL A 315 -6.61 10.17 22.77
C VAL A 315 -7.21 9.34 21.64
N GLY A 316 -7.76 9.99 20.61
CA GLY A 316 -8.33 9.33 19.44
C GLY A 316 -7.30 8.57 18.62
N PHE A 317 -6.09 9.10 18.45
CA PHE A 317 -5.01 8.39 17.79
C PHE A 317 -4.59 7.14 18.58
N LEU A 318 -4.41 7.27 19.89
CA LEU A 318 -4.05 6.14 20.75
C LEU A 318 -5.13 5.06 20.70
N LEU A 319 -6.40 5.42 20.93
CA LEU A 319 -7.51 4.48 20.89
C LEU A 319 -7.74 3.88 19.50
N GLY A 320 -7.68 4.68 18.43
CA GLY A 320 -7.83 4.20 17.07
C GLY A 320 -6.72 3.23 16.67
N THR A 321 -5.49 3.50 17.09
CA THR A 321 -4.34 2.62 16.84
C THR A 321 -4.44 1.34 17.67
N THR A 322 -4.78 1.42 18.96
CA THR A 322 -4.93 0.22 19.81
C THR A 322 -6.09 -0.66 19.35
N LEU A 323 -7.25 -0.09 19.05
CA LEU A 323 -8.39 -0.84 18.51
C LEU A 323 -8.05 -1.47 17.16
N GLY A 324 -7.36 -0.73 16.29
CA GLY A 324 -6.86 -1.26 15.02
C GLY A 324 -5.88 -2.42 15.19
N LEU A 325 -4.99 -2.36 16.19
CA LEU A 325 -4.03 -3.42 16.50
C LEU A 325 -4.66 -4.65 17.15
N THR A 326 -5.61 -4.47 18.08
CA THR A 326 -6.19 -5.56 18.87
C THR A 326 -7.32 -6.26 18.12
N TYR A 327 -8.23 -5.51 17.49
CA TYR A 327 -9.41 -6.06 16.81
C TYR A 327 -9.24 -6.17 15.30
N GLY A 328 -8.28 -5.45 14.71
CA GLY A 328 -7.96 -5.56 13.29
C GLY A 328 -7.73 -7.01 12.82
N PRO A 329 -6.97 -7.84 13.56
CA PRO A 329 -6.74 -9.24 13.20
C PRO A 329 -8.00 -10.13 13.21
N GLY A 330 -8.95 -9.84 14.09
CA GLY A 330 -10.18 -10.64 14.25
C GLY A 330 -11.33 -10.21 13.34
N VAL A 331 -11.40 -8.93 12.99
CA VAL A 331 -12.40 -8.41 12.03
C VAL A 331 -11.92 -8.59 10.58
N PHE A 332 -10.60 -8.59 10.38
CA PHE A 332 -9.97 -8.77 9.08
C PHE A 332 -8.90 -9.87 9.16
N GLU A 333 -9.32 -11.14 9.20
CA GLU A 333 -8.40 -12.31 9.16
C GLU A 333 -7.38 -12.24 7.99
N ILE A 334 -7.76 -11.52 6.94
CA ILE A 334 -7.04 -11.35 5.67
C ILE A 334 -6.08 -10.14 5.68
N THR A 335 -6.13 -9.30 6.72
CA THR A 335 -5.23 -8.14 6.94
C THR A 335 -4.40 -8.29 8.22
N ALA A 336 -4.68 -9.35 8.98
CA ALA A 336 -4.12 -9.65 10.30
C ALA A 336 -2.60 -9.85 10.31
N LYS A 337 -2.02 -10.28 9.17
CA LYS A 337 -0.58 -10.49 9.02
C LYS A 337 0.14 -9.29 8.42
N ALA A 338 -0.58 -8.29 7.89
CA ALA A 338 -0.04 -6.98 7.62
C ALA A 338 0.41 -6.37 8.95
N MET A 339 1.72 -6.25 9.12
CA MET A 339 2.32 -5.54 10.23
C MET A 339 1.75 -4.11 10.27
N ILE A 340 0.73 -3.89 11.12
CA ILE A 340 0.23 -2.56 11.45
C ILE A 340 1.36 -1.88 12.22
N ARG A 341 2.22 -1.17 11.48
CA ARG A 341 3.29 -0.37 12.06
C ARG A 341 2.68 0.93 12.54
N TRP A 342 3.15 1.37 13.71
CA TRP A 342 2.94 2.75 14.14
C TRP A 342 3.38 3.68 13.03
N GLU A 343 2.45 4.52 12.59
CA GLU A 343 2.63 5.42 11.47
C GLU A 343 2.57 6.86 12.00
N PRO A 344 3.72 7.48 12.35
CA PRO A 344 3.75 8.81 12.95
C PRO A 344 3.12 9.89 12.07
N SER A 345 3.07 9.68 10.75
CA SER A 345 2.44 10.63 9.82
C SER A 345 0.95 10.82 10.13
N LEU A 346 0.23 9.77 10.54
CA LEU A 346 -1.19 9.86 10.88
C LEU A 346 -1.42 10.69 12.16
N LEU A 347 -0.48 10.65 13.11
CA LEU A 347 -0.54 11.48 14.31
C LEU A 347 -0.39 12.97 13.94
N VAL A 348 0.56 13.31 13.06
CA VAL A 348 0.73 14.70 12.59
C VAL A 348 -0.53 15.20 11.90
N PHE A 349 -1.13 14.39 11.01
CA PHE A 349 -2.39 14.74 10.37
C PHE A 349 -3.53 14.91 11.38
N ALA A 350 -3.67 14.02 12.37
CA ALA A 350 -4.69 14.13 13.41
C ALA A 350 -4.51 15.39 14.26
N CYS A 351 -3.27 15.73 14.64
CA CYS A 351 -2.95 16.94 15.41
C CYS A 351 -3.25 18.24 14.65
N ILE A 352 -3.33 18.22 13.31
CA ILE A 352 -3.68 19.39 12.49
C ILE A 352 -5.18 19.41 12.18
N LEU A 353 -5.73 18.28 11.71
CA LEU A 353 -7.11 18.21 11.24
C LEU A 353 -8.13 18.22 12.37
N ALA A 354 -7.85 17.60 13.52
CA ALA A 354 -8.83 17.53 14.61
C ALA A 354 -9.09 18.90 15.25
N PRO A 355 -8.06 19.74 15.54
CA PRO A 355 -8.31 21.11 16.00
C PRO A 355 -8.99 21.98 14.95
N LEU A 356 -8.58 21.86 13.68
CA LEU A 356 -9.25 22.59 12.59
C LEU A 356 -10.73 22.21 12.50
N PHE A 357 -11.05 20.92 12.57
CA PHE A 357 -12.40 20.40 12.55
C PHE A 357 -13.24 20.91 13.74
N ALA A 358 -12.69 20.86 14.96
CA ALA A 358 -13.37 21.38 16.16
C ALA A 358 -13.64 22.90 16.05
N ILE A 359 -12.69 23.67 15.51
CA ILE A 359 -12.85 25.10 15.26
C ILE A 359 -13.97 25.35 14.24
N VAL A 360 -13.95 24.66 13.10
CA VAL A 360 -14.97 24.83 12.05
C VAL A 360 -16.36 24.46 12.56
N ALA A 361 -16.48 23.36 13.32
CA ALA A 361 -17.76 22.92 13.88
C ALA A 361 -18.31 23.90 14.94
N SER A 362 -17.44 24.60 15.67
CA SER A 362 -17.83 25.57 16.70
C SER A 362 -17.95 27.02 16.20
N LEU A 363 -17.51 27.30 14.98
CA LEU A 363 -17.46 28.66 14.43
C LEU A 363 -18.86 29.27 14.31
N ILE A 364 -19.81 28.54 13.72
CA ILE A 364 -21.19 29.02 13.50
C ILE A 364 -21.87 29.43 14.82
N PRO A 365 -21.99 28.57 15.84
CA PRO A 365 -22.63 28.96 17.10
C PRO A 365 -21.88 30.07 17.85
N THR A 366 -20.55 30.11 17.75
CA THR A 366 -19.74 31.17 18.36
C THR A 366 -20.03 32.53 17.71
N MET A 367 -20.12 32.58 16.37
CA MET A 367 -20.43 33.79 15.65
C MET A 367 -21.82 34.32 15.98
N ILE A 368 -22.84 33.45 16.03
CA ILE A 368 -24.22 33.83 16.34
C ILE A 368 -24.31 34.56 17.68
N ALA A 369 -23.65 34.05 18.73
CA ALA A 369 -23.73 34.68 20.03
C ALA A 369 -22.87 35.94 20.18
N ILE A 370 -21.77 36.03 19.44
CA ILE A 370 -20.97 37.25 19.38
C ILE A 370 -21.72 38.33 18.60
N THR A 371 -22.68 38.00 17.74
CA THR A 371 -23.50 39.02 17.08
C THR A 371 -24.74 39.45 17.86
N CYS A 372 -25.09 38.74 18.96
CA CYS A 372 -26.23 39.13 19.81
C CYS A 372 -25.97 40.48 20.50
N ASP A 373 -27.03 41.29 20.60
CA ASP A 373 -26.99 42.55 21.31
C ASP A 373 -26.79 42.28 22.81
N PRO A 374 -25.77 42.88 23.47
CA PRO A 374 -25.60 42.74 24.91
C PRO A 374 -26.85 43.16 25.71
N ALA A 375 -27.66 44.10 25.23
CA ALA A 375 -28.90 44.51 25.87
C ALA A 375 -29.99 43.43 25.82
N GLU A 376 -30.02 42.60 24.78
CA GLU A 376 -30.90 41.44 24.68
C GLU A 376 -30.40 40.30 25.58
N ALA A 377 -29.09 40.05 25.59
CA ALA A 377 -28.47 39.02 26.42
C ALA A 377 -28.62 39.26 27.94
N LEU A 378 -28.84 40.51 28.36
CA LEU A 378 -29.10 40.91 29.74
C LEU A 378 -30.60 40.99 30.10
N ARG A 379 -31.50 40.88 29.11
CA ARG A 379 -32.96 40.99 29.26
C ARG A 379 -33.68 39.65 29.41
N GLU A 380 -33.04 38.54 29.11
CA GLU A 380 -33.59 37.20 29.37
C GLU A 380 -33.55 36.88 30.88
N GLU A 381 -34.44 37.52 31.64
CA GLU A 381 -35.06 37.01 32.89
C GLU A 381 -36.51 37.49 32.99
#